data_AF-A0AAN1VQJ8-F1
#
_entry.id   AF-A0AAN1VQJ8-F1
#
_cell.length_a   1.000
_cell.length_b   1.000
_cell.length_c   1.000
_cell.angle_alpha   90.00
_cell.angle_beta   90.00
_cell.angle_gamma   90.00
#
_symmetry.space_group_name_H-M   'P 1'
#
loop_
_entity.id
_entity.type
_entity.pdbx_description
1 polymer ?
#
loop_
_entity_poly.entity_id
_entity_poly.type
_entity_poly.pdbx_seq_one_letter_code
_entity_poly.pdbx_strand_id
1 'polypeptide(L)' 'MQQNPFAKVGDRVREDSVFMTFHFQDGNVNEITNAVYDDIAIIPEYKVCAVSIEPLKNKVSESR' A
#
# COMPACT_ATOMS: atom_id res chain seq x y z
N MET A 1 -4.28 -14.89 11.75
CA MET A 1 -4.77 -13.55 12.11
C MET A 1 -4.71 -12.71 10.85
N GLN A 2 -5.88 -12.37 10.29
CA GLN A 2 -6.03 -11.62 9.05
C GLN A 2 -5.70 -10.15 9.35
N GLN A 3 -4.58 -9.64 8.82
CA GLN A 3 -4.12 -8.27 9.07
C GLN A 3 -4.62 -7.37 7.94
N ASN A 4 -5.87 -6.94 8.02
CA ASN A 4 -6.43 -5.99 7.07
C ASN A 4 -5.71 -4.62 7.25
N PRO A 5 -5.20 -3.97 6.19
CA PRO A 5 -4.45 -2.72 6.36
C PRO A 5 -5.39 -1.58 6.80
N PHE A 6 -5.25 -1.15 8.05
CA PHE A 6 -5.91 0.05 8.55
C PHE A 6 -5.09 1.29 8.23
N ALA A 7 -5.77 2.40 7.90
CA ALA A 7 -5.11 3.68 7.74
C ALA A 7 -4.59 4.20 9.09
N LYS A 8 -3.30 4.55 9.14
CA LYS A 8 -2.69 5.26 10.26
C LYS A 8 -2.33 6.67 9.81
N VAL A 9 -3.11 7.65 10.26
CA VAL A 9 -2.93 9.06 9.90
C VAL A 9 -1.95 9.71 10.87
N GLY A 10 -1.03 10.51 10.35
CA GLY A 10 -0.01 11.23 11.11
C GLY A 10 0.94 11.97 10.19
N ASP A 11 2.06 12.42 10.75
CA ASP A 11 3.06 13.31 10.14
C ASP A 11 4.36 12.59 9.73
N ARG A 12 4.41 11.26 9.88
CA ARG A 12 5.59 10.44 9.54
C ARG A 12 5.87 10.39 8.04
N VAL A 13 4.84 10.51 7.22
CA VAL A 13 4.92 10.47 5.75
C VAL A 13 4.64 11.87 5.21
N ARG A 14 5.25 12.23 4.08
CA ARG A 14 4.99 13.50 3.40
C ARG A 14 3.50 13.63 3.05
N GLU A 15 3.00 14.86 3.04
CA GLU A 15 1.58 15.19 2.79
C GLU A 15 1.05 14.65 1.45
N ASP A 16 1.92 14.56 0.44
CA ASP A 16 1.64 14.11 -0.93
C ASP A 16 1.88 12.60 -1.16
N SER A 17 2.20 11.85 -0.10
CA SER A 17 2.71 10.49 -0.20
C SER A 17 2.02 9.53 0.76
N VAL A 18 2.05 8.24 0.43
CA VAL A 18 1.63 7.17 1.33
C VAL A 18 2.73 6.14 1.53
N PHE A 19 2.62 5.37 2.60
CA PHE A 19 3.50 4.25 2.89
C PHE A 19 2.68 2.99 3.15
N MET A 20 3.05 1.89 2.50
CA MET A 20 2.48 0.56 2.71
C MET A 20 3.59 -0.49 2.74
N THR A 21 3.30 -1.65 3.33
CA THR A 21 4.26 -2.77 3.44
C THR A 21 3.80 -3.96 2.60
N PHE A 22 4.70 -4.92 2.40
CA PHE A 22 4.46 -6.15 1.62
C PHE A 22 4.54 -7.43 2.48
N HIS A 23 4.50 -7.31 3.81
CA HIS A 23 4.73 -8.45 4.71
C HIS A 23 3.52 -9.39 4.82
N PHE A 24 2.31 -8.90 4.59
CA PHE A 24 1.06 -9.64 4.80
C PHE A 24 0.30 -9.79 3.50
N GLN A 25 -0.23 -10.99 3.24
CA GLN A 25 -1.00 -11.27 2.02
C GLN A 25 -2.29 -10.46 1.95
N ASP A 26 -2.98 -10.27 3.07
CA ASP A 26 -4.27 -9.56 3.15
C ASP A 26 -4.18 -8.03 2.98
N GLY A 27 -2.98 -7.51 2.66
CA GLY A 27 -2.72 -6.08 2.49
C GLY A 27 -1.41 -5.81 1.75
N ASN A 28 -1.03 -6.69 0.83
CA ASN A 28 0.26 -6.62 0.15
C ASN A 28 0.27 -5.48 -0.88
N VAL A 29 1.13 -4.48 -0.69
CA VAL A 29 1.27 -3.35 -1.63
C VAL A 29 1.70 -3.77 -3.04
N ASN A 30 2.37 -4.91 -3.19
CA ASN A 30 2.83 -5.37 -4.49
C ASN A 30 1.68 -5.71 -5.45
N GLU A 31 0.46 -5.96 -4.95
CA GLU A 31 -0.72 -6.19 -5.78
C GLU A 31 -1.16 -4.94 -6.56
N ILE A 32 -0.81 -3.75 -6.06
CA ILE A 32 -1.18 -2.46 -6.68
C ILE A 32 0.01 -1.73 -7.28
N THR A 33 1.24 -2.24 -7.10
CA THR A 33 2.44 -1.58 -7.60
C THR A 33 2.59 -1.81 -9.10
N ASN A 34 2.97 -0.77 -9.84
CA ASN A 34 3.19 -0.82 -11.29
C ASN A 34 4.27 -1.85 -11.64
N ALA A 35 3.99 -2.71 -12.63
CA ALA A 35 4.94 -3.67 -13.17
C ALA A 35 5.92 -3.02 -14.17
N VAL A 36 6.59 -1.95 -13.75
CA VAL A 36 7.57 -1.20 -14.54
C VAL A 36 8.96 -1.49 -13.99
N TYR A 37 9.93 -1.65 -14.90
CA TYR A 37 11.31 -2.01 -14.61
C TYR A 37 12.25 -0.99 -15.25
N ASP A 38 13.41 -0.76 -14.64
CA ASP A 38 14.48 0.01 -15.29
C ASP A 38 15.09 -0.77 -16.48
N ASP A 39 15.67 -0.05 -17.43
CA ASP A 39 16.16 -0.58 -18.71
C ASP A 39 17.58 -1.18 -18.66
N ILE A 40 18.29 -1.04 -17.53
CA ILE A 40 19.67 -1.49 -17.36
C ILE A 40 19.74 -2.78 -16.55
N ALA A 41 19.10 -2.78 -15.37
CA ALA A 41 19.21 -3.83 -14.36
C ALA A 41 17.90 -4.61 -14.16
N ILE A 42 16.79 -4.20 -14.81
CA ILE A 42 15.48 -4.83 -14.69
C ILE A 42 14.98 -4.86 -13.22
N ILE A 43 15.27 -3.80 -12.48
CA ILE A 43 14.81 -3.57 -11.11
C ILE A 43 13.42 -2.92 -11.18
N PRO A 44 12.43 -3.46 -10.45
CA PRO A 44 11.09 -2.91 -10.41
C PRO A 44 10.99 -1.59 -9.62
N GLU A 45 10.06 -0.74 -10.04
CA GLU A 45 9.77 0.55 -9.42
C GLU A 45 8.91 0.42 -8.14
N TYR A 46 9.48 -0.13 -7.05
CA TYR A 46 8.73 -0.34 -5.80
C TYR A 46 8.55 0.90 -4.92
N LYS A 47 9.03 2.07 -5.33
CA LYS A 47 9.08 3.26 -4.47
C LYS A 47 8.19 4.39 -4.96
N VAL A 48 7.62 4.27 -6.16
CA VAL A 48 6.74 5.26 -6.75
C VAL A 48 5.61 4.54 -7.47
N CYS A 49 4.39 4.81 -7.05
CA CYS A 49 3.16 4.27 -7.63
C CYS A 49 2.06 5.30 -7.39
N ALA A 50 1.38 5.71 -8.46
CA ALA A 50 0.24 6.61 -8.35
C ALA A 50 -0.95 5.82 -7.78
N VAL A 51 -1.54 6.32 -6.70
CA VAL A 51 -2.64 5.65 -6.00
C VAL A 51 -3.82 6.59 -5.80
N SER A 52 -5.02 6.03 -5.75
CA SER A 52 -6.23 6.71 -5.28
C SER A 52 -6.62 6.15 -3.92
N ILE A 53 -6.92 7.03 -2.96
CA ILE A 53 -7.32 6.66 -1.60
C ILE A 53 -8.78 7.01 -1.42
N GLU A 54 -9.58 6.04 -0.99
CA GLU A 54 -11.00 6.22 -0.71
C GLU A 54 -11.36 5.70 0.69
N PRO A 55 -12.26 6.39 1.42
CA PRO A 55 -12.79 5.85 2.66
C PRO A 55 -13.63 4.61 2.40
N LEU A 56 -13.46 3.57 3.23
CA LEU A 56 -14.31 2.39 3.18
C LEU A 56 -15.74 2.76 3.58
N LYS A 57 -16.70 2.54 2.65
CA LYS A 57 -18.13 2.86 2.86
C LYS A 57 -18.77 2.04 3.99
N ASN A 58 -18.27 0.83 4.23
CA ASN A 58 -18.72 -0.06 5.30
C ASN A 58 -17.56 -0.35 6.25
N LYS A 59 -17.81 -0.29 7.56
CA LYS A 59 -16.83 -0.76 8.54
C LYS A 59 -16.65 -2.27 8.38
N VAL A 60 -15.42 -2.71 8.17
CA VAL A 60 -15.07 -4.13 8.30
C VAL A 60 -15.31 -4.51 9.76
N SER A 61 -16.19 -5.48 10.01
CA SER A 61 -16.44 -5.99 11.36
C SER A 61 -15.14 -6.53 11.93
N GLU A 62 -14.69 -5.98 13.07
CA GLU A 62 -13.53 -6.49 13.80
C GLU A 62 -13.82 -7.92 14.29
N SER A 63 -13.44 -8.93 13.51
CA SER A 63 -13.24 -10.28 14.05
C SER A 63 -11.82 -10.34 14.59
N ARG A 64 -11.70 -10.28 15.92
CA ARG A 64 -10.43 -10.47 16.65
C ARG A 64 -9.82 -11.83 16.39
#